data_AF-A0A962H2V8-F1
#
_entry.id   AF-A0A962H2V8-F1
#
_cell.length_a   1.000
_cell.length_b   1.000
_cell.length_c   1.000
_cell.angle_alpha   90.00
_cell.angle_beta   90.00
_cell.angle_gamma   90.00
#
_symmetry.space_group_name_H-M   'P 1'
#
loop_
_entity.id
_entity.type
_entity.pdbx_description
1 polymer ?
#
loop_
_entity_poly.entity_id
_entity_poly.type
_entity_poly.pdbx_seq_one_letter_code
_entity_poly.pdbx_strand_id
1 'polypeptide(L)'
;QGHELWCPGGELGFIQRMSDESLELATRVYWFSSLVSKSAHLPALSNRLRQLGASEIVSTPMAQGQKQSRFLAWTFMSEEQARSWRKQRWTELGGS
;
A
#
# COMPACT_ATOMS: atom_id res chain seq x y z
N GLN A 1 1.37 9.37 -23.09
CA GLN A 1 0.95 9.64 -21.71
C GLN A 1 -0.54 9.24 -21.62
N GLY A 2 -0.90 8.24 -20.79
CA GLY A 2 -2.27 7.68 -20.78
C GLY A 2 -2.39 6.20 -20.38
N HIS A 3 -1.38 5.60 -19.76
CA HIS A 3 -1.36 4.15 -19.47
C HIS A 3 -2.02 3.77 -18.12
N GLU A 4 -2.51 4.75 -17.35
CA GLU A 4 -3.14 4.51 -16.04
C GLU A 4 -4.67 4.32 -16.13
N LEU A 5 -5.31 4.84 -17.18
CA LEU A 5 -6.78 4.83 -17.31
C LEU A 5 -7.35 3.59 -18.01
N TRP A 6 -6.53 2.80 -18.70
CA TRP A 6 -6.93 1.56 -19.35
C TRP A 6 -6.07 0.39 -18.88
N CYS A 7 -6.35 -0.08 -17.67
CA CYS A 7 -5.91 -1.39 -17.22
C CYS A 7 -7.06 -2.38 -17.42
N PRO A 8 -6.81 -3.60 -17.94
CA PRO A 8 -7.75 -4.70 -17.75
C PRO A 8 -8.11 -4.80 -16.26
N GLY A 9 -9.41 -4.72 -15.94
CA GLY A 9 -9.88 -4.68 -14.55
C GLY A 9 -9.90 -3.29 -13.87
N GLY A 10 -9.61 -2.20 -14.59
CA GLY A 10 -9.69 -0.83 -14.08
C GLY A 10 -8.80 -0.55 -12.87
N GLU A 11 -9.25 0.32 -11.96
CA GLU A 11 -8.53 0.63 -10.72
C GLU A 11 -8.22 -0.63 -9.89
N LEU A 12 -9.18 -1.55 -9.77
CA LEU A 12 -9.00 -2.78 -9.00
C LEU A 12 -7.84 -3.61 -9.57
N GLY A 13 -7.85 -3.87 -10.88
CA GLY A 13 -6.79 -4.62 -11.54
C GLY A 13 -5.43 -3.93 -11.47
N PHE A 14 -5.39 -2.61 -11.56
CA PHE A 14 -4.16 -1.84 -11.39
C PHE A 14 -3.56 -2.02 -10.00
N ILE A 15 -4.35 -1.82 -8.94
CA ILE A 15 -3.85 -1.93 -7.55
C ILE A 15 -3.52 -3.38 -7.20
N GLN A 16 -4.25 -4.37 -7.75
CA GLN A 16 -3.89 -5.79 -7.57
C GLN A 16 -2.51 -6.11 -8.16
N ARG A 17 -2.22 -5.65 -9.39
CA ARG A 17 -0.88 -5.83 -9.98
C ARG A 17 0.20 -5.12 -9.18
N MET A 18 -0.05 -3.88 -8.75
CA MET A 18 0.86 -3.15 -7.86
C MET A 18 1.12 -3.92 -6.55
N SER A 19 0.09 -4.54 -5.99
CA SER A 19 0.21 -5.36 -4.78
C SER A 19 1.10 -6.58 -5.05
N ASP A 20 0.94 -7.24 -6.20
CA ASP A 20 1.75 -8.40 -6.58
C ASP A 20 3.22 -8.01 -6.81
N GLU A 21 3.48 -6.95 -7.57
CA GLU A 21 4.82 -6.41 -7.84
C GLU A 21 5.52 -5.96 -6.54
N SER A 22 4.76 -5.51 -5.54
CA SER A 22 5.32 -5.05 -4.26
C SER A 22 6.04 -6.14 -3.47
N LEU A 23 5.76 -7.43 -3.71
CA LEU A 23 6.46 -8.54 -3.06
C LEU A 23 7.95 -8.56 -3.38
N GLU A 24 8.33 -8.21 -4.61
CA GLU A 24 9.73 -8.22 -5.04
C GLU A 24 10.56 -7.16 -4.29
N LEU A 25 9.90 -6.14 -3.75
CA LEU A 25 10.49 -5.02 -3.03
C LEU A 25 10.23 -5.05 -1.53
N ALA A 26 9.61 -6.13 -1.02
CA ALA A 26 9.13 -6.26 0.36
C ALA A 26 10.19 -5.97 1.44
N THR A 27 11.46 -6.31 1.20
CA THR A 27 12.56 -6.08 2.15
C THR A 27 13.20 -4.69 2.06
N ARG A 28 12.90 -3.95 0.97
CA ARG A 28 13.53 -2.67 0.64
C ARG A 28 12.62 -1.49 0.97
N VAL A 29 11.32 -1.67 0.83
CA VAL A 29 10.31 -0.63 1.03
C VAL A 29 9.54 -0.92 2.32
N TYR A 30 9.43 0.09 3.18
CA TYR A 30 8.72 -0.07 4.46
C TYR A 30 7.21 -0.11 4.26
N TRP A 31 6.64 0.87 3.56
CA TRP A 31 5.20 0.95 3.28
C TRP A 31 4.97 1.15 1.80
N PHE A 32 4.06 0.36 1.25
CA PHE A 32 3.43 0.63 -0.04
C PHE A 32 2.08 1.27 0.23
N SER A 33 1.63 2.16 -0.67
CA SER A 33 0.31 2.77 -0.53
C SER A 33 -0.31 3.15 -1.87
N SER A 34 -1.64 3.27 -1.87
CA SER A 34 -2.42 3.74 -3.00
C SER A 34 -3.71 4.42 -2.53
N LEU A 35 -4.26 5.30 -3.37
CA LEU A 35 -5.58 5.88 -3.17
C LEU A 35 -6.62 5.03 -3.90
N VAL A 36 -7.67 4.64 -3.18
CA VAL A 36 -8.78 3.85 -3.71
C VAL A 36 -10.00 4.77 -3.86
N SER A 37 -10.48 4.95 -5.09
CA SER A 37 -11.66 5.77 -5.38
C SER A 37 -12.97 5.03 -5.07
N LYS A 38 -13.05 3.72 -5.36
CA LYS A 38 -14.27 2.94 -5.12
C LYS A 38 -14.18 2.12 -3.85
N SER A 39 -15.07 2.40 -2.90
CA SER A 39 -15.21 1.65 -1.66
C SER A 39 -15.33 0.13 -1.84
N ALA A 40 -16.05 -0.28 -2.88
CA ALA A 40 -16.31 -1.67 -3.23
C ALA A 40 -15.04 -2.46 -3.57
N HIS A 41 -13.92 -1.79 -3.88
CA HIS A 41 -12.65 -2.48 -4.16
C HIS A 41 -11.92 -2.90 -2.88
N LEU A 42 -12.15 -2.24 -1.74
CA LEU A 42 -11.39 -2.49 -0.51
C LEU A 42 -11.44 -3.95 -0.04
N PRO A 43 -12.59 -4.66 -0.03
CA PRO A 43 -12.61 -6.06 0.37
C PRO A 43 -11.72 -6.95 -0.51
N ALA A 44 -11.78 -6.76 -1.84
CA ALA A 44 -10.98 -7.54 -2.78
C ALA A 44 -9.48 -7.25 -2.64
N LEU A 45 -9.11 -5.96 -2.50
CA LEU A 45 -7.72 -5.54 -2.30
C LEU A 45 -7.14 -6.06 -0.98
N SER A 46 -7.88 -5.89 0.12
CA SER A 46 -7.45 -6.38 1.43
C SER A 46 -7.31 -7.91 1.47
N ASN A 47 -8.19 -8.64 0.77
CA ASN A 47 -8.07 -10.09 0.63
C ASN A 47 -6.84 -10.50 -0.16
N ARG A 48 -6.55 -9.81 -1.29
CA ARG A 48 -5.33 -10.07 -2.06
C ARG A 48 -4.08 -9.80 -1.24
N LEU A 49 -4.01 -8.67 -0.55
CA LEU A 49 -2.88 -8.32 0.32
C LEU A 49 -2.65 -9.35 1.43
N ARG A 50 -3.72 -9.88 2.05
CA ARG A 50 -3.62 -10.98 3.00
C ARG A 50 -3.07 -12.26 2.37
N GLN A 51 -3.50 -12.60 1.16
CA GLN A 51 -2.98 -13.77 0.43
C GLN A 51 -1.50 -13.62 0.07
N LEU A 52 -1.04 -12.39 -0.19
CA LEU A 52 0.36 -12.08 -0.44
C LEU A 52 1.20 -12.06 0.85
N GLY A 53 0.59 -12.20 2.03
CA GLY A 53 1.30 -12.21 3.31
C GLY A 53 1.68 -10.82 3.82
N ALA A 54 0.94 -9.77 3.45
CA ALA A 54 1.09 -8.47 4.10
C ALA A 54 0.88 -8.62 5.62
N SER A 55 1.86 -8.16 6.40
CA SER A 55 1.84 -8.25 7.87
C SER A 55 0.90 -7.22 8.48
N GLU A 56 0.73 -6.09 7.82
CA GLU A 56 -0.20 -5.04 8.23
C GLU A 56 -0.85 -4.39 7.00
N ILE A 57 -2.14 -4.12 7.09
CA ILE A 57 -2.95 -3.45 6.07
C ILE A 57 -3.77 -2.37 6.77
N VAL A 58 -3.55 -1.11 6.39
CA VAL A 58 -4.24 0.05 6.94
C VAL A 58 -5.11 0.66 5.86
N SER A 59 -6.38 0.94 6.19
CA SER A 59 -7.25 1.72 5.30
C SER A 59 -7.96 2.83 6.06
N THR A 60 -7.83 4.07 5.59
CA THR A 60 -8.44 5.26 6.22
C THR A 60 -9.25 6.03 5.18
N PRO A 61 -10.50 6.43 5.49
CA PRO A 61 -11.26 7.33 4.64
C PRO A 61 -10.55 8.68 4.48
N MET A 62 -10.48 9.18 3.25
CA MET A 62 -10.01 10.52 2.93
C MET A 62 -11.11 11.28 2.19
N ALA A 63 -11.60 12.35 2.80
CA ALA A 63 -12.55 13.26 2.16
C ALA A 63 -11.84 14.55 1.77
N GLN A 64 -11.85 14.88 0.48
CA GLN A 64 -11.44 16.19 -0.03
C GLN A 64 -12.56 16.74 -0.92
N GLY A 65 -13.35 17.67 -0.37
CA GLY A 65 -14.54 18.18 -1.05
C GLY A 65 -15.54 17.06 -1.37
N GLN A 66 -16.05 17.03 -2.60
CA GLN A 66 -17.01 16.01 -3.07
C GLN A 66 -16.36 14.66 -3.42
N LYS A 67 -15.02 14.59 -3.47
CA LYS A 67 -14.32 13.35 -3.79
C LYS A 67 -14.09 12.54 -2.52
N GLN A 68 -14.72 11.37 -2.47
CA GLN A 68 -14.46 10.37 -1.46
C GLN A 68 -13.40 9.40 -1.97
N SER A 69 -12.28 9.30 -1.26
CA SER A 69 -11.25 8.30 -1.52
C SER A 69 -10.87 7.60 -0.23
N ARG A 70 -10.04 6.56 -0.31
CA ARG A 70 -9.52 5.85 0.84
C ARG A 70 -8.04 5.67 0.65
N PHE A 71 -7.28 6.06 1.64
CA PHE A 71 -5.87 5.70 1.71
C PHE A 71 -5.78 4.23 2.07
N LEU A 72 -5.15 3.43 1.23
CA LEU A 72 -4.81 2.03 1.50
C LEU A 72 -3.30 1.92 1.56
N ALA A 73 -2.77 1.40 2.66
CA ALA A 73 -1.34 1.14 2.83
C ALA A 73 -1.11 -0.28 3.34
N TRP A 74 -0.01 -0.89 2.93
CA TRP A 74 0.39 -2.21 3.39
C TRP A 74 1.90 -2.33 3.53
N THR A 75 2.33 -3.24 4.39
CA THR A 75 3.73 -3.63 4.56
C THR A 75 3.85 -5.14 4.65
N PHE A 76 5.03 -5.64 4.27
CA PHE A 76 5.44 -7.03 4.47
C PHE A 76 6.45 -7.18 5.61
N MET A 77 6.86 -6.07 6.24
CA MET A 77 7.82 -6.12 7.34
C MET A 77 7.14 -6.68 8.59
N SER A 78 7.77 -7.67 9.20
CA SER A 78 7.42 -8.06 10.57
C SER A 78 7.72 -6.91 11.54
N GLU A 79 7.14 -6.93 12.75
CA GLU A 79 7.45 -5.94 13.78
C GLU A 79 8.95 -5.81 14.09
N GLU A 80 9.69 -6.92 13.99
CA GLU A 80 11.14 -6.94 14.18
C GLU A 80 11.87 -6.25 13.01
N GLN A 81 11.53 -6.61 11.76
CA GLN A 81 12.10 -5.98 10.57
C GLN A 81 11.81 -4.49 10.53
N ALA A 82 10.57 -4.11 10.85
CA ALA A 82 10.13 -2.74 11.02
C ALA A 82 11.02 -2.02 12.04
N ARG A 83 11.13 -2.52 13.29
CA ARG A 83 11.98 -1.91 14.33
C ARG A 83 13.42 -1.74 13.89
N SER A 84 14.02 -2.75 13.28
CA SER A 84 15.39 -2.70 12.77
C SER A 84 15.56 -1.61 11.70
N TRP A 85 14.66 -1.57 10.72
CA TRP A 85 14.67 -0.58 9.63
C TRP A 85 14.56 0.84 10.18
N ARG A 86 13.66 1.08 11.15
CA ARG A 86 13.51 2.38 11.82
C ARG A 86 14.81 2.83 12.49
N LYS A 87 15.46 1.93 13.23
CA LYS A 87 16.71 2.23 13.92
C LYS A 87 17.85 2.56 12.95
N GLN A 88 17.91 1.88 11.80
CA GLN A 88 18.96 2.11 10.81
C GLN A 88 18.75 3.37 9.97
N ARG A 89 17.49 3.74 9.67
CA ARG A 89 17.18 4.79 8.69
C ARG A 89 16.50 6.04 9.23
N TRP A 90 15.86 5.98 10.40
CA TRP A 90 15.22 7.16 11.01
C TRP A 90 16.02 7.77 12.15
N THR A 91 16.93 7.02 12.77
CA THR A 91 17.80 7.56 13.82
C THR A 91 18.81 8.58 13.30
N GLU A 92 19.19 8.54 12.01
CA GLU A 92 20.06 9.54 11.38
C GLU A 92 19.39 10.92 11.17
N LEU A 93 18.07 11.03 11.27
CA LEU A 93 17.33 12.29 11.07
C LEU A 93 16.99 13.03 12.38
N GLY A 94 17.33 12.45 13.54
CA GLY A 94 17.03 13.01 14.86
C GLY A 94 18.26 13.51 15.63
N GLY A 95 19.42 13.58 14.99
CA GLY A 95 20.69 13.96 15.61
C GLY A 95 21.42 15.07 14.87
N SER A 96 20.89 16.30 14.94
CA SER A 96 21.69 17.52 15.11
C SER A 96 20.82 18.68 15.57
#